data_AF-V4HLT2-F1
#
_entry.id   AF-V4HLT2-F1
#
_cell.length_a   1.000
_cell.length_b   1.000
_cell.length_c   1.000
_cell.angle_alpha   90.00
_cell.angle_beta   90.00
_cell.angle_gamma   90.00
#
_symmetry.space_group_name_H-M   'P 1'
#
loop_
_entity.id
_entity.type
_entity.pdbx_description
1 polymer ?
#
loop_
_entity_poly.entity_id
_entity_poly.type
_entity_poly.pdbx_seq_one_letter_code
_entity_poly.pdbx_strand_id
1 'polypeptide(L)'
;MATASGTWGYRDRFDDSFGRTYFRRFGPGVVSSIGAGTYLGEPTDAVDDRYRAALTAALDAGINLVDTAVNYRCGRSERVVGDALRETDADREAVVLATKGGFLPFDGDRPDDPGAYVREAFLDPGLVDRADLARGSHCIAPGFLDAMLDRSLESLGVDSVDCYYVHNPETQLAERDRAAVYDQLEAAFETLEERRLAGDIGAYGVATWEAFRVPPAHEAHLDLGAVLARAEAAAASAGIDDPDDHGLRAIQLPFNVGMADAFTVAAHTPRSDDGATGADDAHGANDGEGVNGGTGNAEAGGERVSALEFAHREGLSVFASAALGQGELASSLPEEIAAELAGDTTAQRAVNFARSAPAVTAALVGTTSVEHVRENVAAGTFDPLGASAFDAVFE
;
A
#
# COMPACT_ATOMS: atom_id res chain seq x y z
N MET A 1 13.29 11.22 -7.03
CA MET A 1 12.07 11.04 -6.21
C MET A 1 11.05 12.12 -6.54
N ALA A 2 9.77 11.92 -6.22
CA ALA A 2 8.74 12.94 -6.32
C ALA A 2 9.04 14.10 -5.36
N THR A 3 8.74 15.32 -5.80
CA THR A 3 8.90 16.54 -4.98
C THR A 3 7.56 17.21 -4.75
N ALA A 4 7.47 18.06 -3.72
CA ALA A 4 6.30 18.89 -3.51
C ALA A 4 6.01 19.72 -4.77
N SER A 5 7.01 20.45 -5.28
CA SER A 5 6.87 21.28 -6.48
C SER A 5 6.48 20.49 -7.73
N GLY A 6 7.08 19.31 -7.95
CA GLY A 6 6.77 18.47 -9.10
C GLY A 6 5.33 17.93 -9.06
N THR A 7 4.90 17.38 -7.93
CA THR A 7 3.54 16.82 -7.80
C THR A 7 2.45 17.87 -7.79
N TRP A 8 2.65 19.02 -7.12
CA TRP A 8 1.71 20.14 -7.19
C TRP A 8 1.64 20.76 -8.59
N GLY A 9 2.80 20.94 -9.24
CA GLY A 9 2.86 21.41 -10.63
C GLY A 9 2.14 20.45 -11.58
N TYR A 10 2.24 19.14 -11.35
CA TYR A 10 1.51 18.14 -12.11
C TYR A 10 -0.01 18.26 -11.92
N ARG A 11 -0.48 18.37 -10.68
CA ARG A 11 -1.90 18.62 -10.37
C ARG A 11 -2.43 19.87 -11.08
N ASP A 12 -1.66 20.94 -11.07
CA ASP A 12 -2.06 22.26 -11.59
C ASP A 12 -2.17 22.30 -13.13
N ARG A 13 -1.75 21.23 -13.83
CA ARG A 13 -2.03 21.05 -15.27
C ARG A 13 -3.50 20.74 -15.55
N PHE A 14 -4.26 20.31 -14.55
CA PHE A 14 -5.66 19.90 -14.67
C PHE A 14 -6.60 20.98 -14.12
N ASP A 15 -7.86 20.95 -14.55
CA ASP A 15 -8.89 21.88 -14.08
C ASP A 15 -9.05 21.83 -12.55
N ASP A 16 -9.33 22.99 -11.93
CA ASP A 16 -9.44 23.15 -10.47
C ASP A 16 -10.44 22.16 -9.84
N SER A 17 -11.55 21.85 -10.51
CA SER A 17 -12.55 20.92 -9.99
C SER A 17 -12.00 19.50 -9.90
N PHE A 18 -11.35 19.03 -10.96
CA PHE A 18 -10.70 17.73 -11.03
C PHE A 18 -9.52 17.67 -10.06
N GLY A 19 -8.64 18.69 -10.10
CA GLY A 19 -7.46 18.78 -9.25
C GLY A 19 -7.79 18.67 -7.75
N ARG A 20 -8.90 19.25 -7.31
CA ARG A 20 -9.34 19.25 -5.90
C ARG A 20 -9.87 17.90 -5.41
N THR A 21 -10.60 17.17 -6.23
CA THR A 21 -11.31 15.93 -5.81
C THR A 21 -10.57 14.66 -6.20
N TYR A 22 -9.56 14.81 -7.07
CA TYR A 22 -8.78 13.69 -7.61
C TYR A 22 -7.42 13.50 -6.95
N PHE A 23 -6.71 14.56 -6.55
CA PHE A 23 -5.39 14.46 -5.94
C PHE A 23 -5.47 14.56 -4.40
N ARG A 24 -4.72 13.71 -3.70
CA ARG A 24 -4.68 13.59 -2.24
C ARG A 24 -3.26 13.77 -1.73
N ARG A 25 -3.10 14.15 -0.46
CA ARG A 25 -1.78 14.32 0.15
C ARG A 25 -1.05 12.97 0.24
N PHE A 26 0.23 12.97 -0.11
CA PHE A 26 1.15 11.86 0.12
C PHE A 26 2.58 12.41 0.19
N GLY A 27 3.31 12.02 1.24
CA GLY A 27 4.65 12.56 1.50
C GLY A 27 4.67 14.10 1.44
N PRO A 28 5.65 14.72 0.76
CA PRO A 28 5.77 16.17 0.69
C PRO A 28 4.73 16.85 -0.24
N GLY A 29 3.96 16.07 -1.01
CA GLY A 29 3.20 16.56 -2.16
C GLY A 29 1.81 15.97 -2.28
N VAL A 30 1.44 15.63 -3.52
CA VAL A 30 0.17 14.98 -3.85
C VAL A 30 0.31 13.78 -4.76
N VAL A 31 -0.66 12.89 -4.63
CA VAL A 31 -0.80 11.67 -5.42
C VAL A 31 -2.22 11.58 -5.98
N SER A 32 -2.38 11.03 -7.18
CA SER A 32 -3.67 10.75 -7.77
C SER A 32 -4.40 9.67 -6.95
N SER A 33 -5.69 9.89 -6.70
CA SER A 33 -6.55 8.94 -5.98
C SER A 33 -6.84 7.65 -6.75
N ILE A 34 -6.33 7.54 -7.97
CA ILE A 34 -6.27 6.30 -8.76
C ILE A 34 -4.81 6.11 -9.16
N GLY A 35 -4.27 4.91 -8.95
CA GLY A 35 -2.92 4.53 -9.34
C GLY A 35 -2.89 3.39 -10.35
N ALA A 36 -1.80 3.29 -11.09
CA ALA A 36 -1.57 2.22 -12.06
C ALA A 36 -0.85 1.04 -11.40
N GLY A 37 -1.51 -0.12 -11.33
CA GLY A 37 -0.91 -1.37 -10.86
C GLY A 37 -0.35 -2.22 -12.00
N THR A 38 0.76 -2.93 -11.77
CA THR A 38 1.51 -3.65 -12.83
C THR A 38 1.62 -5.16 -12.66
N TYR A 39 0.80 -5.76 -11.79
CA TYR A 39 0.91 -7.16 -11.38
C TYR A 39 0.52 -8.21 -12.43
N LEU A 40 -0.57 -7.99 -13.17
CA LEU A 40 -1.28 -9.06 -13.90
C LEU A 40 -0.76 -9.30 -15.32
N GLY A 41 -1.04 -10.49 -15.86
CA GLY A 41 -0.81 -10.82 -17.27
C GLY A 41 0.52 -11.53 -17.56
N GLU A 42 0.50 -12.34 -18.62
CA GLU A 42 1.62 -13.22 -18.98
C GLU A 42 2.95 -12.48 -19.20
N PRO A 43 4.09 -13.04 -18.78
CA PRO A 43 5.43 -12.43 -18.91
C PRO A 43 5.94 -12.52 -20.35
N THR A 44 5.36 -11.72 -21.26
CA THR A 44 5.68 -11.70 -22.69
C THR A 44 5.91 -10.28 -23.19
N ASP A 45 6.74 -10.13 -24.22
CA ASP A 45 7.02 -8.84 -24.86
C ASP A 45 5.73 -8.13 -25.31
N ALA A 46 4.76 -8.87 -25.85
CA ALA A 46 3.49 -8.32 -26.30
C ALA A 46 2.60 -7.78 -25.15
N VAL A 47 2.76 -8.29 -23.93
CA VAL A 47 2.08 -7.73 -22.74
C VAL A 47 2.89 -6.56 -22.17
N ASP A 48 4.23 -6.62 -22.24
CA ASP A 48 5.11 -5.52 -21.85
C ASP A 48 4.87 -4.26 -22.67
N ASP A 49 4.79 -4.39 -23.99
CA ASP A 49 4.50 -3.27 -24.91
C ASP A 49 3.16 -2.61 -24.58
N ARG A 50 2.16 -3.42 -24.21
CA ARG A 50 0.85 -2.93 -23.81
C ARG A 50 0.89 -2.21 -22.46
N TYR A 51 1.63 -2.74 -21.49
CA TYR A 51 1.84 -2.04 -20.21
C TYR A 51 2.59 -0.73 -20.41
N ARG A 52 3.66 -0.70 -21.20
CA ARG A 52 4.41 0.52 -21.53
C ARG A 52 3.49 1.59 -22.10
N ALA A 53 2.69 1.24 -23.11
CA ALA A 53 1.73 2.16 -23.72
C ALA A 53 0.66 2.65 -22.72
N ALA A 54 0.10 1.76 -21.91
CA ALA A 54 -0.90 2.11 -20.91
C ALA A 54 -0.32 3.00 -19.80
N LEU A 55 0.87 2.70 -19.27
CA LEU A 55 1.53 3.47 -18.23
C LEU A 55 1.92 4.87 -18.72
N THR A 56 2.50 4.96 -19.91
CA THR A 56 2.83 6.26 -20.53
C THR A 56 1.58 7.12 -20.66
N ALA A 57 0.49 6.56 -21.21
CA ALA A 57 -0.77 7.26 -21.31
C ALA A 57 -1.38 7.64 -19.94
N ALA A 58 -1.19 6.83 -18.90
CA ALA A 58 -1.68 7.10 -17.55
C ALA A 58 -0.95 8.29 -16.94
N LEU A 59 0.39 8.29 -17.03
CA LEU A 59 1.28 9.35 -16.57
C LEU A 59 1.05 10.67 -17.31
N ASP A 60 0.64 10.62 -18.57
CA ASP A 60 0.31 11.84 -19.33
C ASP A 60 -1.11 12.37 -19.05
N ALA A 61 -2.01 11.53 -18.51
CA ALA A 61 -3.45 11.81 -18.41
C ALA A 61 -3.98 12.01 -16.99
N GLY A 62 -3.12 12.13 -15.97
CA GLY A 62 -3.51 12.52 -14.62
C GLY A 62 -3.20 11.49 -13.54
N ILE A 63 -2.83 10.26 -13.89
CA ILE A 63 -2.36 9.28 -12.91
C ILE A 63 -0.88 9.53 -12.68
N ASN A 64 -0.51 9.98 -11.48
CA ASN A 64 0.90 10.14 -11.11
C ASN A 64 1.37 9.10 -10.09
N LEU A 65 0.59 8.04 -9.86
CA LEU A 65 0.94 6.92 -8.99
C LEU A 65 1.18 5.65 -9.81
N VAL A 66 2.37 5.06 -9.68
CA VAL A 66 2.70 3.77 -10.27
C VAL A 66 3.12 2.79 -9.18
N ASP A 67 2.46 1.64 -9.14
CA ASP A 67 2.72 0.56 -8.19
C ASP A 67 3.24 -0.69 -8.93
N THR A 68 4.39 -1.19 -8.49
CA THR A 68 5.03 -2.38 -9.02
C THR A 68 5.66 -3.22 -7.91
N ALA A 69 6.39 -4.29 -8.24
CA ALA A 69 7.17 -5.08 -7.29
C ALA A 69 8.27 -5.84 -8.03
N VAL A 70 9.37 -6.14 -7.33
CA VAL A 70 10.54 -6.81 -7.91
C VAL A 70 10.21 -8.14 -8.59
N ASN A 71 9.20 -8.86 -8.10
CA ASN A 71 8.81 -10.18 -8.62
C ASN A 71 7.70 -10.12 -9.68
N TYR A 72 7.05 -8.98 -9.90
CA TYR A 72 5.89 -8.90 -10.78
C TYR A 72 6.23 -9.28 -12.22
N ARG A 73 5.45 -10.22 -12.75
CA ARG A 73 5.59 -10.75 -14.10
C ARG A 73 7.01 -11.25 -14.40
N CYS A 74 7.60 -12.01 -13.48
CA CYS A 74 8.96 -12.54 -13.58
C CYS A 74 10.03 -11.42 -13.66
N GLY A 75 9.89 -10.37 -12.84
CA GLY A 75 10.82 -9.24 -12.82
C GLY A 75 10.75 -8.31 -14.04
N ARG A 76 9.76 -8.49 -14.92
CA ARG A 76 9.60 -7.66 -16.12
C ARG A 76 8.95 -6.31 -15.83
N SER A 77 8.08 -6.25 -14.83
CA SER A 77 7.20 -5.09 -14.63
C SER A 77 7.98 -3.82 -14.30
N GLU A 78 9.01 -3.90 -13.46
CA GLU A 78 9.87 -2.76 -13.13
C GLU A 78 10.61 -2.22 -14.36
N ARG A 79 11.11 -3.09 -15.24
CA ARG A 79 11.73 -2.67 -16.50
C ARG A 79 10.75 -1.92 -17.39
N VAL A 80 9.52 -2.40 -17.49
CA VAL A 80 8.45 -1.76 -18.26
C VAL A 80 8.03 -0.41 -17.64
N VAL A 81 8.00 -0.30 -16.31
CA VAL A 81 7.75 0.96 -15.62
C VAL A 81 8.88 1.95 -15.90
N GLY A 82 10.14 1.53 -15.76
CA GLY A 82 11.30 2.36 -16.08
C GLY A 82 11.30 2.88 -17.51
N ASP A 83 10.86 2.03 -18.43
CA ASP A 83 10.64 2.39 -19.83
C ASP A 83 9.55 3.43 -20.02
N ALA A 84 8.37 3.25 -19.41
CA ALA A 84 7.28 4.24 -19.45
C ALA A 84 7.68 5.58 -18.82
N LEU A 85 8.45 5.57 -17.73
CA LEU A 85 8.98 6.78 -17.09
C LEU A 85 9.92 7.58 -17.99
N ARG A 86 10.62 6.92 -18.93
CA ARG A 86 11.50 7.58 -19.90
C ARG A 86 10.76 8.08 -21.14
N GLU A 87 9.55 7.56 -21.39
CA GLU A 87 8.74 7.86 -22.58
C GLU A 87 7.62 8.90 -22.31
N THR A 88 7.17 9.04 -21.07
CA THR A 88 6.13 10.02 -20.66
C THR A 88 6.62 11.46 -20.73
N ASP A 89 5.69 12.40 -20.88
CA ASP A 89 5.92 13.84 -20.75
C ASP A 89 5.95 14.31 -19.28
N ALA A 90 5.69 13.42 -18.31
CA ALA A 90 5.75 13.74 -16.89
C ALA A 90 7.19 13.66 -16.35
N ASP A 91 7.64 14.71 -15.69
CA ASP A 91 8.92 14.68 -14.98
C ASP A 91 8.92 13.64 -13.87
N ARG A 92 10.06 12.98 -13.62
CA ARG A 92 10.19 12.00 -12.51
C ARG A 92 9.76 12.60 -11.16
N GLU A 93 9.97 13.89 -10.95
CA GLU A 93 9.57 14.61 -9.73
C GLU A 93 8.06 14.76 -9.55
N ALA A 94 7.27 14.54 -10.60
CA ALA A 94 5.81 14.55 -10.55
C ALA A 94 5.21 13.18 -10.22
N VAL A 95 5.98 12.10 -10.36
CA VAL A 95 5.48 10.72 -10.29
C VAL A 95 5.81 10.10 -8.94
N VAL A 96 4.80 9.64 -8.22
CA VAL A 96 4.92 8.79 -7.03
C VAL A 96 5.10 7.34 -7.50
N LEU A 97 6.29 6.79 -7.28
CA LEU A 97 6.67 5.45 -7.69
C LEU A 97 6.84 4.54 -6.46
N ALA A 98 6.09 3.44 -6.42
CA ALA A 98 6.21 2.45 -5.38
C ALA A 98 6.63 1.08 -5.93
N THR A 99 7.54 0.41 -5.21
CA THR A 99 7.91 -0.99 -5.45
C THR A 99 7.93 -1.78 -4.13
N LYS A 100 8.17 -3.10 -4.20
CA LYS A 100 8.05 -4.00 -3.05
C LYS A 100 9.09 -5.11 -3.10
N GLY A 101 9.62 -5.45 -1.93
CA GLY A 101 10.47 -6.62 -1.68
C GLY A 101 9.80 -7.60 -0.74
N GLY A 102 10.04 -8.89 -0.94
CA GLY A 102 9.46 -9.95 -0.10
C GLY A 102 9.41 -11.29 -0.82
N PHE A 103 9.17 -11.27 -2.13
CA PHE A 103 9.19 -12.46 -2.98
C PHE A 103 10.46 -12.50 -3.85
N LEU A 104 11.01 -13.70 -4.01
CA LEU A 104 12.17 -13.94 -4.88
C LEU A 104 11.75 -13.75 -6.35
N PRO A 105 12.36 -12.82 -7.09
CA PRO A 105 12.03 -12.60 -8.49
C PRO A 105 12.67 -13.65 -9.41
N PHE A 106 11.93 -14.05 -10.45
CA PHE A 106 12.56 -14.62 -11.64
C PHE A 106 13.14 -13.52 -12.53
N ASP A 107 13.81 -13.90 -13.61
CA ASP A 107 14.38 -12.95 -14.56
C ASP A 107 13.84 -13.17 -15.97
N GLY A 108 12.79 -12.43 -16.33
CA GLY A 108 12.23 -12.38 -17.67
C GLY A 108 11.15 -13.42 -17.97
N ASP A 109 11.32 -14.65 -17.49
CA ASP A 109 10.36 -15.73 -17.68
C ASP A 109 10.35 -16.70 -16.49
N ARG A 110 9.37 -17.61 -16.49
CA ARG A 110 9.29 -18.64 -15.47
C ARG A 110 10.20 -19.80 -15.87
N PRO A 111 11.22 -20.15 -15.06
CA PRO A 111 12.12 -21.26 -15.37
C PRO A 111 11.40 -22.61 -15.31
N ASP A 112 11.90 -23.59 -16.08
CA ASP A 112 11.39 -24.96 -16.09
C ASP A 112 11.47 -25.63 -14.71
N ASP A 113 12.54 -25.35 -13.96
CA ASP A 113 12.72 -25.77 -12.56
C ASP A 113 12.93 -24.55 -11.65
N PRO A 114 11.83 -24.01 -11.07
CA PRO A 114 11.90 -22.91 -10.12
C PRO A 114 12.73 -23.21 -8.87
N GLY A 115 12.78 -24.46 -8.42
CA GLY A 115 13.54 -24.84 -7.23
C GLY A 115 15.05 -24.79 -7.46
N ALA A 116 15.49 -25.28 -8.63
CA ALA A 116 16.88 -25.16 -9.06
C ALA A 116 17.27 -23.69 -9.23
N TYR A 117 16.43 -22.89 -9.87
CA TYR A 117 16.66 -21.45 -10.01
C TYR A 117 16.80 -20.74 -8.66
N VAL A 118 15.88 -20.96 -7.71
CA VAL A 118 15.97 -20.35 -6.38
C VAL A 118 17.27 -20.71 -5.67
N ARG A 119 17.68 -21.99 -5.77
CA ARG A 119 18.96 -22.43 -5.21
C ARG A 119 20.13 -21.68 -5.83
N GLU A 120 20.23 -21.67 -7.14
CA GLU A 120 21.39 -21.13 -7.87
C GLU A 120 21.47 -19.60 -7.82
N ALA A 121 20.33 -18.91 -7.85
CA ALA A 121 20.27 -17.46 -7.88
C ALA A 121 20.27 -16.79 -6.49
N PHE A 122 19.79 -17.49 -5.44
CA PHE A 122 19.63 -16.88 -4.11
C PHE A 122 20.35 -17.62 -2.98
N LEU A 123 20.30 -18.96 -2.95
CA LEU A 123 20.90 -19.72 -1.84
C LEU A 123 22.40 -19.92 -2.02
N ASP A 124 22.85 -20.39 -3.18
CA ASP A 124 24.26 -20.67 -3.45
C ASP A 124 25.15 -19.40 -3.37
N PRO A 125 24.68 -18.21 -3.80
CA PRO A 125 25.42 -16.96 -3.60
C PRO A 125 25.36 -16.42 -2.16
N GLY A 126 24.54 -17.01 -1.28
CA GLY A 126 24.34 -16.53 0.09
C GLY A 126 23.50 -15.25 0.19
N LEU A 127 22.69 -14.95 -0.83
CA LEU A 127 21.79 -13.80 -0.83
C LEU A 127 20.60 -14.00 0.11
N VAL A 128 20.19 -15.26 0.29
CA VAL A 128 19.14 -15.69 1.19
C VAL A 128 19.58 -16.94 1.93
N ASP A 129 19.35 -17.00 3.23
CA ASP A 129 19.48 -18.23 3.98
C ASP A 129 18.22 -19.08 3.85
N ARG A 130 18.38 -20.41 3.73
CA ARG A 130 17.24 -21.34 3.65
C ARG A 130 16.30 -21.21 4.85
N ALA A 131 16.84 -20.88 6.02
CA ALA A 131 16.07 -20.67 7.25
C ALA A 131 15.22 -19.38 7.21
N ASP A 132 15.50 -18.45 6.31
CA ASP A 132 14.77 -17.19 6.13
C ASP A 132 13.64 -17.29 5.09
N LEU A 133 13.58 -18.40 4.35
CA LEU A 133 12.53 -18.64 3.37
C LEU A 133 11.23 -19.15 4.02
N ALA A 134 10.11 -18.54 3.62
CA ALA A 134 8.79 -19.12 3.76
C ALA A 134 8.26 -19.58 2.40
N ARG A 135 7.59 -20.74 2.40
CA ARG A 135 6.98 -21.33 1.18
C ARG A 135 7.96 -21.41 -0.01
N GLY A 136 9.25 -21.53 0.28
CA GLY A 136 10.34 -21.64 -0.71
C GLY A 136 10.58 -20.42 -1.62
N SER A 137 9.89 -19.30 -1.42
CA SER A 137 9.95 -18.16 -2.36
C SER A 137 9.72 -16.78 -1.72
N HIS A 138 9.59 -16.72 -0.39
CA HIS A 138 9.34 -15.47 0.33
C HIS A 138 10.37 -15.24 1.44
N CYS A 139 11.00 -14.07 1.47
CA CYS A 139 12.02 -13.66 2.44
C CYS A 139 11.87 -12.17 2.75
N ILE A 140 11.91 -11.80 4.03
CA ILE A 140 11.92 -10.39 4.48
C ILE A 140 13.16 -10.06 5.31
N ALA A 141 14.20 -10.90 5.22
CA ALA A 141 15.45 -10.64 5.94
C ALA A 141 16.07 -9.32 5.45
N PRO A 142 16.71 -8.53 6.35
CA PRO A 142 17.20 -7.19 6.02
C PRO A 142 18.12 -7.17 4.78
N GLY A 143 19.14 -8.04 4.75
CA GLY A 143 20.08 -8.11 3.63
C GLY A 143 19.45 -8.55 2.31
N PHE A 144 18.37 -9.35 2.35
CA PHE A 144 17.62 -9.68 1.15
C PHE A 144 16.82 -8.48 0.63
N LEU A 145 16.11 -7.77 1.52
CA LEU A 145 15.32 -6.60 1.13
C LEU A 145 16.19 -5.46 0.61
N ASP A 146 17.37 -5.27 1.20
CA ASP A 146 18.39 -4.32 0.75
C ASP A 146 18.83 -4.61 -0.70
N ALA A 147 19.23 -5.85 -0.97
CA ALA A 147 19.62 -6.27 -2.32
C ALA A 147 18.45 -6.24 -3.33
N MET A 148 17.22 -6.51 -2.89
CA MET A 148 16.04 -6.39 -3.75
C MET A 148 15.71 -4.93 -4.06
N LEU A 149 15.96 -3.99 -3.13
CA LEU A 149 15.84 -2.57 -3.42
C LEU A 149 16.85 -2.15 -4.48
N ASP A 150 18.12 -2.53 -4.36
CA ASP A 150 19.15 -2.24 -5.37
C ASP A 150 18.75 -2.78 -6.76
N ARG A 151 18.28 -4.04 -6.81
CA ARG A 151 17.77 -4.64 -8.06
C ARG A 151 16.57 -3.89 -8.62
N SER A 152 15.69 -3.39 -7.75
CA SER A 152 14.51 -2.63 -8.15
C SER A 152 14.91 -1.28 -8.76
N LEU A 153 15.81 -0.55 -8.11
CA LEU A 153 16.35 0.74 -8.59
C LEU A 153 17.04 0.58 -9.96
N GLU A 154 17.85 -0.47 -10.13
CA GLU A 154 18.48 -0.80 -11.41
C GLU A 154 17.44 -1.14 -12.49
N SER A 155 16.47 -2.00 -12.18
CA SER A 155 15.44 -2.43 -13.14
C SER A 155 14.54 -1.27 -13.58
N LEU A 156 14.18 -0.39 -12.64
CA LEU A 156 13.42 0.83 -12.91
C LEU A 156 14.27 1.89 -13.63
N GLY A 157 15.59 1.84 -13.51
CA GLY A 157 16.49 2.86 -14.02
C GLY A 157 16.31 4.20 -13.33
N VAL A 158 16.13 4.20 -12.01
CA VAL A 158 15.94 5.40 -11.17
C VAL A 158 16.88 5.36 -9.96
N ASP A 159 17.28 6.52 -9.47
CA ASP A 159 18.11 6.61 -8.26
C ASP A 159 17.29 6.44 -6.96
N SER A 160 15.97 6.54 -7.03
CA SER A 160 15.11 6.51 -5.84
C SER A 160 13.64 6.16 -6.14
N VAL A 161 12.97 5.58 -5.16
CA VAL A 161 11.51 5.33 -5.14
C VAL A 161 10.83 6.11 -4.03
N ASP A 162 9.55 6.42 -4.21
CA ASP A 162 8.78 7.23 -3.26
C ASP A 162 8.27 6.38 -2.08
N CYS A 163 7.98 5.10 -2.34
CA CYS A 163 7.61 4.14 -1.31
C CYS A 163 8.18 2.75 -1.61
N TYR A 164 8.79 2.11 -0.61
CA TYR A 164 9.17 0.70 -0.69
C TYR A 164 8.34 -0.13 0.30
N TYR A 165 7.64 -1.15 -0.19
CA TYR A 165 6.84 -2.02 0.66
C TYR A 165 7.58 -3.28 1.07
N VAL A 166 7.47 -3.66 2.35
CA VAL A 166 7.62 -5.07 2.75
C VAL A 166 6.37 -5.81 2.27
N HIS A 167 6.57 -6.78 1.38
CA HIS A 167 5.51 -7.41 0.62
C HIS A 167 5.05 -8.70 1.28
N ASN A 168 3.81 -8.75 1.74
CA ASN A 168 3.11 -9.89 2.35
C ASN A 168 3.87 -10.57 3.51
N PRO A 169 4.30 -9.83 4.55
CA PRO A 169 5.03 -10.42 5.67
C PRO A 169 4.26 -11.52 6.40
N GLU A 170 2.92 -11.55 6.31
CA GLU A 170 2.10 -12.64 6.85
C GLU A 170 2.44 -14.01 6.24
N THR A 171 3.09 -14.05 5.07
CA THR A 171 3.59 -15.29 4.47
C THR A 171 4.60 -15.99 5.38
N GLN A 172 5.37 -15.23 6.19
CA GLN A 172 6.34 -15.77 7.13
C GLN A 172 5.69 -16.52 8.30
N LEU A 173 4.40 -16.25 8.61
CA LEU A 173 3.66 -16.93 9.67
C LEU A 173 3.44 -18.43 9.38
N ALA A 174 3.70 -18.88 8.15
CA ALA A 174 3.69 -20.30 7.81
C ALA A 174 4.87 -21.08 8.42
N GLU A 175 5.99 -20.41 8.71
CA GLU A 175 7.23 -21.04 9.21
C GLU A 175 7.66 -20.49 10.58
N ARG A 176 7.07 -19.38 11.02
CA ARG A 176 7.46 -18.65 12.24
C ARG A 176 6.24 -18.25 13.04
N ASP A 177 6.43 -18.13 14.36
CA ASP A 177 5.43 -17.49 15.18
C ASP A 177 5.36 -15.97 14.93
N ARG A 178 4.30 -15.36 15.42
CA ARG A 178 4.01 -13.95 15.20
C ARG A 178 5.05 -13.02 15.83
N ALA A 179 5.66 -13.40 16.95
CA ALA A 179 6.69 -12.58 17.60
C ALA A 179 7.94 -12.52 16.71
N ALA A 180 8.39 -13.66 16.20
CA ALA A 180 9.52 -13.72 15.29
C ALA A 180 9.28 -12.97 13.97
N VAL A 181 8.04 -12.94 13.45
CA VAL A 181 7.70 -12.11 12.28
C VAL A 181 7.79 -10.62 12.60
N TYR A 182 7.37 -10.17 13.78
CA TYR A 182 7.56 -8.79 14.20
C TYR A 182 9.03 -8.41 14.38
N ASP A 183 9.84 -9.31 14.95
CA ASP A 183 11.28 -9.08 15.09
C ASP A 183 11.97 -8.96 13.72
N GLN A 184 11.55 -9.79 12.74
CA GLN A 184 12.03 -9.68 11.36
C GLN A 184 11.58 -8.36 10.69
N LEU A 185 10.34 -7.91 10.95
CA LEU A 185 9.86 -6.63 10.44
C LEU A 185 10.63 -5.45 11.03
N GLU A 186 10.94 -5.46 12.33
CA GLU A 186 11.74 -4.42 12.97
C GLU A 186 13.13 -4.33 12.32
N ALA A 187 13.82 -5.46 12.17
CA ALA A 187 15.13 -5.50 11.52
C ALA A 187 15.07 -5.06 10.05
N ALA A 188 14.01 -5.45 9.32
CA ALA A 188 13.80 -5.00 7.95
C ALA A 188 13.58 -3.48 7.90
N PHE A 189 12.77 -2.93 8.80
CA PHE A 189 12.52 -1.50 8.88
C PHE A 189 13.78 -0.73 9.25
N GLU A 190 14.66 -1.24 10.10
CA GLU A 190 15.93 -0.59 10.44
C GLU A 190 16.78 -0.37 9.17
N THR A 191 16.93 -1.39 8.33
CA THR A 191 17.59 -1.23 7.03
C THR A 191 16.84 -0.26 6.11
N LEU A 192 15.50 -0.27 6.08
CA LEU A 192 14.75 0.68 5.26
C LEU A 192 14.88 2.13 5.77
N GLU A 193 15.07 2.35 7.07
CA GLU A 193 15.39 3.67 7.63
C GLU A 193 16.77 4.14 7.16
N GLU A 194 17.77 3.27 7.18
CA GLU A 194 19.10 3.58 6.63
C GLU A 194 19.01 3.98 5.15
N ARG A 195 18.24 3.24 4.34
CA ARG A 195 18.00 3.56 2.92
C ARG A 195 17.20 4.85 2.75
N ARG A 196 16.27 5.16 3.67
CA ARG A 196 15.53 6.44 3.67
C ARG A 196 16.45 7.61 3.96
N LEU A 197 17.31 7.49 4.98
CA LEU A 197 18.30 8.51 5.34
C LEU A 197 19.35 8.71 4.23
N ALA A 198 19.67 7.66 3.48
CA ALA A 198 20.52 7.73 2.29
C ALA A 198 19.84 8.42 1.09
N GLY A 199 18.50 8.53 1.10
CA GLY A 199 17.72 9.15 0.03
C GLY A 199 17.27 8.21 -1.08
N ASP A 200 17.47 6.90 -0.92
CA ASP A 200 17.07 5.88 -1.92
C ASP A 200 15.57 5.64 -1.91
N ILE A 201 14.93 5.79 -0.74
CA ILE A 201 13.48 5.69 -0.58
C ILE A 201 12.92 6.91 0.16
N GLY A 202 11.73 7.38 -0.23
CA GLY A 202 11.07 8.50 0.45
C GLY A 202 10.40 8.08 1.76
N ALA A 203 9.78 6.90 1.72
CA ALA A 203 9.15 6.25 2.85
C ALA A 203 9.09 4.73 2.60
N TYR A 204 8.67 3.97 3.61
CA TYR A 204 8.33 2.58 3.45
C TYR A 204 6.92 2.26 3.96
N GLY A 205 6.46 1.06 3.61
CA GLY A 205 5.14 0.58 3.95
C GLY A 205 5.07 -0.93 4.09
N VAL A 206 3.89 -1.43 4.40
CA VAL A 206 3.60 -2.87 4.38
C VAL A 206 2.44 -3.15 3.41
N ALA A 207 2.71 -4.01 2.43
CA ALA A 207 1.68 -4.52 1.53
C ALA A 207 1.23 -5.91 2.01
N THR A 208 -0.06 -6.15 2.09
CA THR A 208 -0.63 -7.41 2.62
C THR A 208 -1.75 -7.92 1.72
N TRP A 209 -2.09 -9.20 1.85
CA TRP A 209 -3.29 -9.79 1.26
C TRP A 209 -4.38 -10.07 2.30
N GLU A 210 -4.00 -10.60 3.47
CA GLU A 210 -4.93 -10.93 4.55
C GLU A 210 -4.67 -10.13 5.81
N ALA A 211 -3.41 -9.94 6.18
CA ALA A 211 -2.98 -9.63 7.55
C ALA A 211 -3.84 -8.58 8.28
N PHE A 212 -3.91 -7.36 7.74
CA PHE A 212 -4.57 -6.24 8.40
C PHE A 212 -6.10 -6.30 8.32
N ARG A 213 -6.65 -7.11 7.43
CA ARG A 213 -8.10 -7.17 7.21
C ARG A 213 -8.76 -8.39 7.84
N VAL A 214 -8.02 -9.25 8.53
CA VAL A 214 -8.56 -10.44 9.20
C VAL A 214 -8.60 -10.28 10.72
N PRO A 215 -9.54 -10.95 11.42
CA PRO A 215 -9.68 -10.84 12.87
C PRO A 215 -8.43 -11.29 13.65
N PRO A 216 -8.20 -10.82 14.90
CA PRO A 216 -7.02 -11.16 15.69
C PRO A 216 -6.74 -12.66 15.91
N ALA A 217 -7.81 -13.47 15.89
CA ALA A 217 -7.72 -14.92 16.04
C ALA A 217 -7.27 -15.64 14.76
N HIS A 218 -7.25 -14.96 13.61
CA HIS A 218 -6.83 -15.54 12.34
C HIS A 218 -5.32 -15.80 12.32
N GLU A 219 -4.88 -16.87 11.66
CA GLU A 219 -3.47 -17.27 11.61
C GLU A 219 -2.61 -16.21 10.92
N ALA A 220 -3.12 -15.62 9.82
CA ALA A 220 -2.44 -14.58 9.06
C ALA A 220 -2.46 -13.18 9.70
N HIS A 221 -3.16 -12.99 10.83
CA HIS A 221 -3.32 -11.66 11.42
C HIS A 221 -1.99 -11.05 11.87
N LEU A 222 -1.81 -9.76 11.52
CA LEU A 222 -0.79 -8.87 12.08
C LEU A 222 -1.49 -7.60 12.56
N ASP A 223 -1.13 -7.12 13.75
CA ASP A 223 -1.70 -5.94 14.39
C ASP A 223 -0.93 -4.68 13.94
N LEU A 224 -1.63 -3.68 13.38
CA LEU A 224 -1.00 -2.45 12.90
C LEU A 224 -0.32 -1.63 13.99
N GLY A 225 -0.85 -1.63 15.22
CA GLY A 225 -0.22 -0.98 16.36
C GLY A 225 1.13 -1.62 16.70
N ALA A 226 1.21 -2.95 16.63
CA ALA A 226 2.48 -3.66 16.77
C ALA A 226 3.45 -3.33 15.62
N VAL A 227 2.99 -3.31 14.36
CA VAL A 227 3.82 -2.95 13.19
C VAL A 227 4.36 -1.52 13.31
N LEU A 228 3.52 -0.56 13.72
CA LEU A 228 3.93 0.83 13.95
C LEU A 228 4.99 0.94 15.04
N ALA A 229 4.81 0.24 16.17
CA ALA A 229 5.81 0.21 17.23
C ALA A 229 7.16 -0.37 16.76
N ARG A 230 7.16 -1.34 15.83
CA ARG A 230 8.39 -1.84 15.20
C ARG A 230 9.06 -0.80 14.32
N ALA A 231 8.29 0.01 13.59
CA ALA A 231 8.85 1.09 12.80
C ALA A 231 9.49 2.18 13.67
N GLU A 232 8.86 2.53 14.79
CA GLU A 232 9.40 3.49 15.78
C GLU A 232 10.71 2.97 16.40
N ALA A 233 10.73 1.70 16.82
CA ALA A 233 11.93 1.07 17.35
C ALA A 233 13.07 1.01 16.33
N ALA A 234 12.75 0.67 15.08
CA ALA A 234 13.71 0.67 13.97
C ALA A 234 14.30 2.05 13.69
N ALA A 235 13.47 3.11 13.67
CA ALA A 235 13.92 4.49 13.49
C ALA A 235 14.88 4.91 14.61
N ALA A 236 14.56 4.56 15.87
CA ALA A 236 15.43 4.82 17.01
C ALA A 236 16.78 4.09 16.89
N SER A 237 16.78 2.82 16.45
CA SER A 237 18.01 2.04 16.21
C SER A 237 18.86 2.65 15.08
N ALA A 238 18.22 3.21 14.05
CA ALA A 238 18.87 3.95 12.96
C ALA A 238 19.37 5.36 13.37
N GLY A 239 19.18 5.77 14.62
CA GLY A 239 19.68 7.04 15.17
C GLY A 239 18.77 8.24 14.96
N ILE A 240 17.47 8.03 14.76
CA ILE A 240 16.46 9.08 14.68
C ILE A 240 15.88 9.31 16.08
N ASP A 241 16.13 10.49 16.64
CA ASP A 241 15.74 10.84 18.02
C ASP A 241 14.25 11.23 18.17
N ASP A 242 13.59 11.63 17.08
CA ASP A 242 12.18 12.01 17.07
C ASP A 242 11.30 10.78 16.84
N PRO A 243 10.46 10.36 17.81
CA PRO A 243 9.62 9.17 17.69
C PRO A 243 8.58 9.28 16.56
N ASP A 244 8.25 10.50 16.09
CA ASP A 244 7.31 10.71 14.99
C ASP A 244 7.99 10.72 13.60
N ASP A 245 9.33 10.76 13.54
CA ASP A 245 10.14 10.76 12.30
C ASP A 245 10.58 9.35 11.87
N HIS A 246 9.68 8.37 11.93
CA HIS A 246 9.87 7.06 11.30
C HIS A 246 9.40 7.05 9.84
N GLY A 247 9.88 6.11 9.03
CA GLY A 247 9.62 6.01 7.59
C GLY A 247 8.35 5.24 7.23
N LEU A 248 7.70 4.55 8.18
CA LEU A 248 6.41 3.89 7.94
C LEU A 248 5.32 4.95 7.64
N ARG A 249 4.86 5.01 6.40
CA ARG A 249 3.85 6.00 5.94
C ARG A 249 2.70 5.39 5.16
N ALA A 250 2.79 4.13 4.76
CA ALA A 250 1.80 3.52 3.89
C ALA A 250 1.46 2.07 4.23
N ILE A 251 0.19 1.72 4.08
CA ILE A 251 -0.26 0.33 3.99
C ILE A 251 -0.92 0.09 2.64
N GLN A 252 -0.75 -1.11 2.11
CA GLN A 252 -1.44 -1.56 0.90
C GLN A 252 -2.18 -2.85 1.20
N LEU A 253 -3.48 -2.90 0.91
CA LEU A 253 -4.33 -4.06 1.19
C LEU A 253 -5.49 -4.15 0.17
N PRO A 254 -6.06 -5.34 -0.05
CA PRO A 254 -7.25 -5.48 -0.87
C PRO A 254 -8.43 -4.73 -0.26
N PHE A 255 -9.06 -3.86 -1.04
CA PHE A 255 -10.28 -3.19 -0.64
C PHE A 255 -11.19 -2.90 -1.84
N ASN A 256 -12.38 -3.47 -1.81
CA ASN A 256 -13.42 -3.30 -2.81
C ASN A 256 -14.77 -3.77 -2.23
N VAL A 257 -15.84 -3.70 -3.03
CA VAL A 257 -17.20 -4.04 -2.61
C VAL A 257 -17.32 -5.47 -2.03
N GLY A 258 -16.55 -6.42 -2.55
CA GLY A 258 -16.51 -7.81 -2.06
C GLY A 258 -15.44 -8.08 -0.99
N MET A 259 -14.61 -7.09 -0.65
CA MET A 259 -13.47 -7.21 0.28
C MET A 259 -13.40 -5.98 1.19
N ALA A 260 -14.50 -5.70 1.89
CA ALA A 260 -14.62 -4.53 2.74
C ALA A 260 -14.04 -4.73 4.15
N ASP A 261 -13.39 -5.86 4.43
CA ASP A 261 -12.97 -6.26 5.78
C ASP A 261 -12.02 -5.25 6.44
N ALA A 262 -11.21 -4.53 5.65
CA ALA A 262 -10.31 -3.48 6.16
C ALA A 262 -11.08 -2.30 6.79
N PHE A 263 -12.35 -2.13 6.44
CA PHE A 263 -13.27 -1.15 7.02
C PHE A 263 -14.14 -1.77 8.12
N THR A 264 -14.61 -3.00 7.95
CA THR A 264 -15.64 -3.60 8.82
C THR A 264 -15.10 -4.45 9.97
N VAL A 265 -13.85 -4.92 9.90
CA VAL A 265 -13.26 -5.80 10.93
C VAL A 265 -12.42 -4.99 11.91
N ALA A 266 -12.89 -4.87 13.15
CA ALA A 266 -12.14 -4.29 14.27
C ALA A 266 -10.99 -5.22 14.71
N ALA A 267 -9.82 -5.03 14.11
CA ALA A 267 -8.68 -5.93 14.26
C ALA A 267 -7.50 -5.32 15.05
N HIS A 268 -7.40 -4.00 15.14
CA HIS A 268 -6.15 -3.34 15.57
C HIS A 268 -6.27 -2.60 16.88
N THR A 269 -5.17 -2.59 17.62
CA THR A 269 -5.07 -1.90 18.90
C THR A 269 -4.54 -0.47 18.65
N PRO A 270 -5.36 0.58 18.79
CA PRO A 270 -4.89 1.96 18.61
C PRO A 270 -3.92 2.36 19.73
N ARG A 271 -3.15 3.43 19.52
CA ARG A 271 -2.37 4.05 20.61
C ARG A 271 -3.34 4.53 21.70
N SER A 272 -2.91 4.47 22.97
CA SER A 272 -3.69 5.02 24.08
C SER A 272 -3.78 6.54 23.96
N ASP A 273 -5.00 7.09 24.02
CA ASP A 273 -5.34 8.52 23.84
C ASP A 273 -4.76 9.50 24.89
N ASP A 274 -3.78 9.10 25.70
CA ASP A 274 -3.23 9.90 26.81
C ASP A 274 -2.45 11.17 26.37
N GLY A 275 -2.53 11.59 25.11
CA GLY A 275 -1.86 12.79 24.57
C GLY A 275 -2.68 13.66 23.61
N ALA A 276 -3.87 13.25 23.18
CA ALA A 276 -4.63 13.96 22.14
C ALA A 276 -5.86 14.71 22.69
N THR A 277 -5.72 15.44 23.79
CA THR A 277 -6.68 16.51 24.14
C THR A 277 -5.94 17.77 24.54
N GLY A 278 -5.84 18.70 23.60
CA GLY A 278 -5.09 19.93 23.76
C GLY A 278 -5.52 21.04 22.82
N ALA A 279 -6.82 21.23 22.60
CA ALA A 279 -7.44 22.54 22.37
C ALA A 279 -8.96 22.37 22.19
N ASP A 280 -9.71 23.23 22.89
CA ASP A 280 -11.10 23.60 22.65
C ASP A 280 -12.18 22.54 22.88
N ASP A 281 -12.61 22.42 24.14
CA ASP A 281 -13.92 22.94 24.54
C ASP A 281 -14.18 22.66 26.03
N ALA A 282 -14.07 23.72 26.84
CA ALA A 282 -14.60 23.73 28.19
C ALA A 282 -16.12 23.87 28.12
N HIS A 283 -16.88 23.00 28.80
CA HIS A 283 -18.06 23.32 29.63
C HIS A 283 -18.75 22.05 30.15
N GLY A 284 -18.97 21.95 31.48
CA GLY A 284 -20.09 21.18 32.04
C GLY A 284 -19.74 20.18 33.15
N ALA A 285 -20.09 20.53 34.39
CA ALA A 285 -19.82 19.80 35.62
C ALA A 285 -20.74 18.59 35.91
N ASN A 286 -20.19 17.70 36.74
CA ASN A 286 -20.76 17.12 37.98
C ASN A 286 -21.38 15.69 38.02
N ASP A 287 -20.68 14.86 38.81
CA ASP A 287 -21.10 13.95 39.89
C ASP A 287 -21.99 12.72 39.65
N GLY A 288 -21.46 11.56 40.09
CA GLY A 288 -22.24 10.35 40.41
C GLY A 288 -21.38 9.15 40.80
N GLU A 289 -21.20 8.93 42.10
CA GLU A 289 -20.53 7.77 42.71
C GLU A 289 -21.27 6.44 42.45
N GLY A 290 -20.52 5.33 42.33
CA GLY A 290 -21.06 3.98 42.36
C GLY A 290 -19.97 2.90 42.45
N VAL A 291 -19.75 2.37 43.66
CA VAL A 291 -18.86 1.23 43.95
C VAL A 291 -19.64 -0.09 43.82
N ASN A 292 -19.17 -1.07 43.04
CA ASN A 292 -19.18 -2.47 43.48
C ASN A 292 -18.25 -3.39 42.66
N GLY A 293 -17.61 -4.32 43.37
CA GLY A 293 -16.53 -5.17 42.87
C GLY A 293 -16.95 -6.35 42.00
N GLY A 294 -16.01 -6.77 41.16
CA GLY A 294 -16.01 -8.04 40.45
C GLY A 294 -14.56 -8.46 40.19
N THR A 295 -14.11 -9.52 40.87
CA THR A 295 -12.85 -10.19 40.59
C THR A 295 -12.98 -10.94 39.26
N GLY A 296 -12.40 -10.39 38.21
CA GLY A 296 -12.18 -11.05 36.93
C GLY A 296 -10.91 -10.47 36.33
N ASN A 297 -10.02 -11.32 35.82
CA ASN A 297 -8.87 -10.90 35.03
C ASN A 297 -9.36 -10.05 33.85
N ALA A 298 -9.25 -8.73 33.97
CA ALA A 298 -9.35 -7.82 32.85
C ALA A 298 -7.98 -7.83 32.17
N GLU A 299 -7.86 -8.56 31.06
CA GLU A 299 -6.94 -8.14 30.02
C GLU A 299 -7.27 -6.68 29.70
N ALA A 300 -6.26 -5.81 29.67
CA ALA A 300 -6.41 -4.40 29.34
C ALA A 300 -6.80 -4.28 27.85
N GLY A 301 -8.05 -4.58 27.53
CA GLY A 301 -8.59 -4.56 26.18
C GLY A 301 -9.17 -3.18 25.88
N GLY A 302 -8.35 -2.30 25.34
CA GLY A 302 -8.86 -1.12 24.63
C GLY A 302 -9.78 -1.53 23.48
N GLU A 303 -10.65 -0.62 23.06
CA GLU A 303 -11.51 -0.84 21.89
C GLU A 303 -10.62 -1.01 20.64
N ARG A 304 -10.81 -2.13 19.93
CA ARG A 304 -10.13 -2.37 18.65
C ARG A 304 -10.82 -1.60 17.54
N VAL A 305 -10.05 -1.18 16.55
CA VAL A 305 -10.52 -0.43 15.37
C VAL A 305 -10.19 -1.17 14.08
N SER A 306 -10.83 -0.79 12.98
CA SER A 306 -10.54 -1.35 11.66
C SER A 306 -9.19 -0.86 11.10
N ALA A 307 -8.69 -1.48 10.03
CA ALA A 307 -7.43 -1.08 9.41
C ALA A 307 -7.51 0.35 8.84
N LEU A 308 -8.64 0.70 8.22
CA LEU A 308 -8.87 2.04 7.68
C LEU A 308 -9.00 3.09 8.80
N GLU A 309 -9.70 2.76 9.88
CA GLU A 309 -9.81 3.67 11.02
C GLU A 309 -8.45 3.85 11.73
N PHE A 310 -7.70 2.77 11.94
CA PHE A 310 -6.34 2.85 12.49
C PHE A 310 -5.46 3.74 11.61
N ALA A 311 -5.44 3.51 10.30
CA ALA A 311 -4.67 4.32 9.36
C ALA A 311 -5.09 5.80 9.38
N HIS A 312 -6.38 6.10 9.51
CA HIS A 312 -6.86 7.47 9.66
C HIS A 312 -6.29 8.16 10.90
N ARG A 313 -6.38 7.49 12.07
CA ARG A 313 -5.93 8.01 13.37
C ARG A 313 -4.42 8.26 13.40
N GLU A 314 -3.64 7.35 12.81
CA GLU A 314 -2.17 7.41 12.79
C GLU A 314 -1.62 8.15 11.55
N GLY A 315 -2.47 8.71 10.69
CA GLY A 315 -2.05 9.46 9.51
C GLY A 315 -1.35 8.61 8.44
N LEU A 316 -1.58 7.30 8.40
CA LEU A 316 -1.03 6.40 7.38
C LEU A 316 -1.83 6.51 6.08
N SER A 317 -1.11 6.53 4.95
CA SER A 317 -1.73 6.46 3.63
C SER A 317 -2.15 5.04 3.29
N VAL A 318 -3.37 4.87 2.76
CA VAL A 318 -3.87 3.55 2.36
C VAL A 318 -3.99 3.46 0.85
N PHE A 319 -3.35 2.43 0.28
CA PHE A 319 -3.47 2.09 -1.13
C PHE A 319 -4.33 0.84 -1.29
N ALA A 320 -5.54 1.01 -1.80
CA ALA A 320 -6.50 -0.06 -2.02
C ALA A 320 -6.11 -0.87 -3.26
N SER A 321 -5.59 -2.07 -3.07
CA SER A 321 -5.36 -3.03 -4.15
C SER A 321 -6.65 -3.80 -4.47
N ALA A 322 -6.66 -4.52 -5.59
CA ALA A 322 -7.82 -5.29 -6.05
C ALA A 322 -9.12 -4.47 -6.19
N ALA A 323 -9.04 -3.16 -6.49
CA ALA A 323 -10.20 -2.26 -6.58
C ALA A 323 -11.30 -2.76 -7.53
N LEU A 324 -10.93 -3.47 -8.60
CA LEU A 324 -11.85 -4.05 -9.57
C LEU A 324 -12.11 -5.56 -9.39
N GLY A 325 -11.62 -6.18 -8.30
CA GLY A 325 -11.81 -7.62 -8.05
C GLY A 325 -11.32 -8.49 -9.22
N GLN A 326 -10.11 -8.23 -9.72
CA GLN A 326 -9.54 -8.92 -10.91
C GLN A 326 -10.39 -8.79 -12.19
N GLY A 327 -11.25 -7.76 -12.28
CA GLY A 327 -12.11 -7.47 -13.43
C GLY A 327 -13.56 -7.90 -13.24
N GLU A 328 -13.88 -8.66 -12.20
CA GLU A 328 -15.26 -9.07 -11.91
C GLU A 328 -16.16 -7.86 -11.64
N LEU A 329 -15.67 -6.91 -10.83
CA LEU A 329 -16.44 -5.71 -10.47
C LEU A 329 -16.52 -4.68 -11.61
N ALA A 330 -15.70 -4.82 -12.65
CA ALA A 330 -15.85 -4.01 -13.87
C ALA A 330 -17.10 -4.39 -14.67
N SER A 331 -17.59 -5.62 -14.48
CA SER A 331 -18.75 -6.15 -15.22
C SER A 331 -20.05 -6.08 -14.41
N SER A 332 -19.98 -6.25 -13.09
CA SER A 332 -21.16 -6.27 -12.23
C SER A 332 -20.88 -5.77 -10.82
N LEU A 333 -21.84 -5.01 -10.27
CA LEU A 333 -21.90 -4.60 -8.87
C LEU A 333 -23.28 -4.96 -8.29
N PRO A 334 -23.40 -5.16 -6.97
CA PRO A 334 -24.71 -5.23 -6.31
C PRO A 334 -25.54 -3.98 -6.62
N GLU A 335 -26.81 -4.15 -7.00
CA GLU A 335 -27.67 -3.07 -7.52
C GLU A 335 -27.81 -1.91 -6.51
N GLU A 336 -28.00 -2.24 -5.24
CA GLU A 336 -28.14 -1.27 -4.14
C GLU A 336 -26.88 -0.41 -4.00
N ILE A 337 -25.69 -1.01 -4.07
CA ILE A 337 -24.42 -0.29 -3.99
C ILE A 337 -24.17 0.52 -5.26
N ALA A 338 -24.49 -0.04 -6.43
CA ALA A 338 -24.33 0.62 -7.72
C ALA A 338 -25.23 1.85 -7.89
N ALA A 339 -26.34 1.94 -7.15
CA ALA A 339 -27.27 3.07 -7.17
C ALA A 339 -26.72 4.31 -6.43
N GLU A 340 -25.90 4.09 -5.39
CA GLU A 340 -25.28 5.16 -4.60
C GLU A 340 -23.98 5.68 -5.23
N LEU A 341 -23.33 4.87 -6.07
CA LEU A 341 -22.02 5.19 -6.65
C LEU A 341 -22.11 6.04 -7.92
N ALA A 342 -21.34 7.12 -7.95
CA ALA A 342 -21.15 7.93 -9.14
C ALA A 342 -20.24 7.24 -10.17
N GLY A 343 -20.60 7.33 -11.45
CA GLY A 343 -19.85 6.77 -12.57
C GLY A 343 -20.78 6.39 -13.74
N ASP A 344 -20.30 6.59 -14.96
CA ASP A 344 -21.03 6.23 -16.18
C ASP A 344 -20.99 4.73 -16.46
N THR A 345 -19.91 4.06 -16.04
CA THR A 345 -19.73 2.61 -16.19
C THR A 345 -19.65 1.89 -14.85
N THR A 346 -19.90 0.58 -14.86
CA THR A 346 -19.75 -0.26 -13.67
C THR A 346 -18.31 -0.25 -13.14
N ALA A 347 -17.32 -0.24 -14.04
CA ALA A 347 -15.90 -0.14 -13.66
C ALA A 347 -15.60 1.18 -12.95
N GLN A 348 -16.10 2.31 -13.46
CA GLN A 348 -15.94 3.61 -12.81
C GLN A 348 -16.58 3.63 -11.41
N ARG A 349 -17.77 3.05 -11.26
CA ARG A 349 -18.44 2.93 -9.95
C ARG A 349 -17.63 2.08 -8.98
N ALA A 350 -17.08 0.95 -9.43
CA ALA A 350 -16.24 0.10 -8.59
C ALA A 350 -14.97 0.81 -8.12
N VAL A 351 -14.30 1.55 -9.01
CA VAL A 351 -13.14 2.39 -8.64
C VAL A 351 -13.55 3.49 -7.67
N ASN A 352 -14.69 4.15 -7.91
CA ASN A 352 -15.19 5.19 -7.02
C ASN A 352 -15.55 4.64 -5.64
N PHE A 353 -16.10 3.43 -5.53
CA PHE A 353 -16.29 2.78 -4.24
C PHE A 353 -14.96 2.65 -3.49
N ALA A 354 -13.97 2.01 -4.12
CA ALA A 354 -12.68 1.74 -3.48
C ALA A 354 -11.99 3.04 -3.02
N ARG A 355 -12.03 4.10 -3.83
CA ARG A 355 -11.41 5.38 -3.49
C ARG A 355 -12.23 6.22 -2.51
N SER A 356 -13.50 5.90 -2.25
CA SER A 356 -14.37 6.71 -1.38
C SER A 356 -14.27 6.36 0.10
N ALA A 357 -13.76 5.17 0.43
CA ALA A 357 -13.63 4.78 1.82
C ALA A 357 -12.76 5.77 2.61
N PRO A 358 -13.16 6.11 3.86
CA PRO A 358 -12.32 6.90 4.75
C PRO A 358 -10.89 6.33 4.82
N ALA A 359 -9.89 7.22 4.91
CA ALA A 359 -8.46 6.91 4.90
C ALA A 359 -7.86 6.34 3.60
N VAL A 360 -8.64 5.92 2.61
CA VAL A 360 -8.08 5.49 1.33
C VAL A 360 -7.42 6.67 0.64
N THR A 361 -6.12 6.58 0.39
CA THR A 361 -5.34 7.56 -0.37
C THR A 361 -5.51 7.33 -1.86
N ALA A 362 -5.41 6.09 -2.34
CA ALA A 362 -5.65 5.79 -3.74
C ALA A 362 -6.14 4.36 -3.98
N ALA A 363 -6.94 4.18 -5.04
CA ALA A 363 -7.32 2.88 -5.58
C ALA A 363 -6.34 2.46 -6.69
N LEU A 364 -5.71 1.30 -6.55
CA LEU A 364 -4.80 0.76 -7.56
C LEU A 364 -5.57 -0.06 -8.58
N VAL A 365 -5.46 0.33 -9.85
CA VAL A 365 -6.12 -0.33 -10.97
C VAL A 365 -5.07 -0.82 -11.96
N GLY A 366 -5.05 -2.12 -12.21
CA GLY A 366 -4.17 -2.72 -13.21
C GLY A 366 -4.81 -2.77 -14.59
N THR A 367 -4.12 -2.27 -15.61
CA THR A 367 -4.58 -2.36 -17.00
C THR A 367 -3.43 -2.37 -18.00
N THR A 368 -3.67 -3.03 -19.13
CA THR A 368 -2.79 -3.06 -20.32
C THR A 368 -3.42 -2.34 -21.52
N SER A 369 -4.55 -1.65 -21.32
CA SER A 369 -5.28 -0.95 -22.36
C SER A 369 -5.29 0.55 -22.11
N VAL A 370 -4.85 1.32 -23.11
CA VAL A 370 -4.94 2.79 -23.11
C VAL A 370 -6.40 3.27 -23.01
N GLU A 371 -7.36 2.50 -23.54
CA GLU A 371 -8.78 2.82 -23.41
C GLU A 371 -9.25 2.72 -21.96
N HIS A 372 -8.91 1.64 -21.27
CA HIS A 372 -9.22 1.50 -19.84
C HIS A 372 -8.50 2.54 -18.98
N VAL A 373 -7.30 2.99 -19.37
CA VAL A 373 -6.63 4.11 -18.68
C VAL A 373 -7.49 5.37 -18.75
N ARG A 374 -8.04 5.71 -19.93
CA ARG A 374 -8.95 6.85 -20.08
C ARG A 374 -10.22 6.68 -19.26
N GLU A 375 -10.79 5.48 -19.24
CA GLU A 375 -11.97 5.16 -18.41
C GLU A 375 -11.68 5.33 -16.92
N ASN A 376 -10.53 4.86 -16.45
CA ASN A 376 -10.11 4.98 -15.05
C ASN A 376 -9.90 6.45 -14.67
N VAL A 377 -9.19 7.23 -15.49
CA VAL A 377 -9.04 8.68 -15.27
C VAL A 377 -10.40 9.37 -15.22
N ALA A 378 -11.33 8.99 -16.12
CA ALA A 378 -12.69 9.53 -16.14
C ALA A 378 -13.49 9.17 -14.88
N ALA A 379 -13.23 8.05 -14.20
CA ALA A 379 -13.82 7.78 -12.88
C ALA A 379 -13.51 8.91 -11.88
N GLY A 380 -12.32 9.50 -12.01
CA GLY A 380 -11.83 10.60 -11.18
C GLY A 380 -12.57 11.93 -11.34
N THR A 381 -13.39 12.10 -12.39
CA THR A 381 -14.20 13.31 -12.58
C THR A 381 -15.47 13.31 -11.73
N PHE A 382 -15.79 12.19 -11.09
CA PHE A 382 -16.90 12.07 -10.16
C PHE A 382 -16.42 12.26 -8.73
N ASP A 383 -17.23 12.95 -7.92
CA ASP A 383 -16.95 13.09 -6.50
C ASP A 383 -17.00 11.73 -5.79
N PRO A 384 -16.06 11.44 -4.86
CA PRO A 384 -16.17 10.28 -3.99
C PRO A 384 -17.45 10.35 -3.15
N LEU A 385 -17.96 9.18 -2.72
CA LEU A 385 -18.98 9.12 -1.67
C LEU A 385 -18.47 9.82 -0.41
N GLY A 386 -19.34 10.63 0.20
CA GLY A 386 -19.06 11.21 1.52
C GLY A 386 -19.08 10.14 2.61
N ALA A 387 -18.38 10.36 3.72
CA ALA A 387 -18.23 9.38 4.80
C ALA A 387 -19.56 8.79 5.28
N SER A 388 -20.57 9.63 5.59
CA SER A 388 -21.89 9.14 6.03
C SER A 388 -22.62 8.30 4.99
N ALA A 389 -22.43 8.59 3.69
CA ALA A 389 -23.02 7.78 2.63
C ALA A 389 -22.24 6.47 2.45
N PHE A 390 -20.94 6.48 2.74
CA PHE A 390 -20.11 5.28 2.71
C PHE A 390 -20.46 4.32 3.85
N ASP A 391 -20.64 4.84 5.07
CA ASP A 391 -21.06 4.06 6.24
C ASP A 391 -22.40 3.37 5.98
N ALA A 392 -23.35 4.09 5.38
CA ALA A 392 -24.68 3.58 5.03
C ALA A 392 -24.67 2.43 4.01
N VAL A 393 -23.55 2.19 3.29
CA VAL A 393 -23.42 1.00 2.42
C VAL A 393 -23.30 -0.30 3.23
N PHE A 394 -22.93 -0.21 4.51
CA PHE A 394 -22.68 -1.35 5.39
C PHE A 394 -23.71 -1.52 6.52
N GLU A 395 -24.71 -0.63 6.59
CA GLU A 395 -25.87 -0.73 7.49
C GLU A 395 -27.02 -1.50 6.83
#